data_AF-I1YH91-F1
#
_entry.id   AF-I1YH91-F1
#
_cell.length_a   1.000
_cell.length_b   1.000
_cell.length_c   1.000
_cell.angle_alpha   90.00
_cell.angle_beta   90.00
_cell.angle_gamma   90.00
#
_symmetry.space_group_name_H-M   'P 1'
#
loop_
_entity.id
_entity.type
_entity.pdbx_description
1 polymer ?
#
loop_
_entity_poly.entity_id
_entity_poly.type
_entity_poly.pdbx_seq_one_letter_code
_entity_poly.pdbx_strand_id
1 'polypeptide(L)'
;MKVTLDLEQLLRDGQISEAEYQKLYRLAAASTGALAFNVLIGFGVIAVSSAALAMMPTVQAALIIGLLTLISGLVLLRSGQEQWRLLANICMLVGVLMAGGGLLAAFNGSLVAILAVTGLLALISIFAKSSLLAVLGTLMLSASIGARTGYYHASYFLVIQEPTLTILLFSALAIGLYLCSKKLTTDYENLAIVSARTSVFLVNFGFWIGSLWGERAESEIIIPAGVFSGLWAMAIMLTAIWAWRRNRRWVFNTVVVFGGIHFYTQWFEYLGASAATVLMAGLLALAMAVGLHSVNTSMKQAMDNEANTTH
;
A
#
# COMPACT_ATOMS: atom_id res chain seq x y z
N MET A 1 -1.64 10.33 14.90
CA MET A 1 -2.69 9.29 15.04
C MET A 1 -3.99 9.82 14.47
N LYS A 2 -4.63 9.14 13.50
CA LYS A 2 -5.96 9.54 12.98
C LYS A 2 -7.02 8.78 13.77
N VAL A 3 -7.92 9.50 14.43
CA VAL A 3 -9.07 8.94 15.15
C VAL A 3 -10.29 9.08 14.23
N THR A 4 -10.99 7.98 13.98
CA THR A 4 -12.24 8.00 13.22
C THR A 4 -13.39 8.01 14.22
N LEU A 5 -14.23 9.03 14.15
CA LEU A 5 -15.43 9.17 14.97
C LEU A 5 -16.65 8.99 14.08
N ASP A 6 -17.59 8.16 14.52
CA ASP A 6 -18.93 8.10 13.91
C ASP A 6 -19.76 9.23 14.52
N LEU A 7 -19.83 10.34 13.78
CA LEU A 7 -20.51 11.55 14.25
C LEU A 7 -22.02 11.32 14.43
N GLU A 8 -22.64 10.46 13.61
CA GLU A 8 -24.06 10.13 13.75
C GLU A 8 -24.31 9.30 15.01
N GLN A 9 -23.43 8.32 15.29
CA GLN A 9 -23.50 7.57 16.53
C GLN A 9 -23.30 8.48 17.75
N LEU A 10 -22.31 9.37 17.74
CA LEU A 10 -22.07 10.29 18.87
C LEU A 10 -23.24 11.25 19.11
N LEU A 11 -23.90 11.72 18.04
CA LEU A 11 -25.09 12.55 18.14
C LEU A 11 -26.28 11.75 18.69
N ARG A 12 -26.50 10.53 18.20
CA ARG A 12 -27.55 9.61 18.72
C ARG A 12 -27.35 9.26 20.18
N ASP A 13 -26.10 9.01 20.57
CA ASP A 13 -25.71 8.65 21.94
C ASP A 13 -25.65 9.88 22.87
N GLY A 14 -25.97 11.09 22.37
CA GLY A 14 -26.01 12.34 23.13
C GLY A 14 -24.65 12.86 23.59
N GLN A 15 -23.55 12.32 23.03
CA GLN A 15 -22.18 12.71 23.40
C GLN A 15 -21.72 14.01 22.74
N ILE A 16 -22.37 14.43 21.66
CA ILE A 16 -22.14 15.72 21.00
C ILE A 16 -23.48 16.39 20.69
N SER A 17 -23.49 17.72 20.70
CA SER A 17 -24.64 18.52 20.27
C SER A 17 -24.78 18.58 18.74
N GLU A 18 -25.96 18.94 18.23
CA GLU A 18 -26.19 19.18 16.80
C GLU A 18 -25.23 20.25 16.23
N ALA A 19 -24.92 21.28 17.01
CA ALA A 19 -23.98 22.32 16.60
C ALA A 19 -22.53 21.79 16.45
N GLU A 20 -22.10 20.91 17.36
CA GLU A 20 -20.81 20.23 17.29
C GLU A 20 -20.77 19.23 16.15
N TYR A 21 -21.85 18.48 15.94
CA TYR A 21 -22.01 17.59 14.80
C TYR A 21 -21.79 18.35 13.50
N GLN A 22 -22.50 19.46 13.27
CA GLN A 22 -22.34 20.25 12.04
C GLN A 22 -20.93 20.83 11.87
N LYS A 23 -20.30 21.28 12.96
CA LYS A 23 -18.91 21.76 12.94
C LYS A 23 -17.93 20.65 12.56
N LEU A 24 -17.99 19.51 13.25
CA LEU A 24 -17.11 18.37 13.01
C LEU A 24 -17.36 17.76 11.63
N TYR A 25 -18.62 17.69 11.21
CA TYR A 25 -19.02 17.23 9.89
C TYR A 25 -18.42 18.11 8.78
N ARG A 26 -18.47 19.44 8.92
CA ARG A 26 -17.83 20.35 7.96
C ARG A 26 -16.31 20.17 7.90
N LEU A 27 -15.66 19.97 9.05
CA LEU A 27 -14.21 19.68 9.12
C LEU A 27 -13.86 18.32 8.51
N ALA A 28 -14.71 17.31 8.70
CA ALA A 28 -14.52 15.95 8.20
C ALA A 28 -14.84 15.81 6.69
N ALA A 29 -15.87 16.50 6.19
CA ALA A 29 -16.28 16.51 4.79
C ALA A 29 -15.18 17.04 3.86
N ALA A 30 -14.37 17.99 4.34
CA ALA A 30 -13.16 18.43 3.66
C ALA A 30 -12.11 17.31 3.47
N SER A 31 -12.18 16.22 4.25
CA SER A 31 -11.18 15.14 4.25
C SER A 31 -11.63 13.84 3.55
N THR A 32 -12.93 13.52 3.54
CA THR A 32 -13.43 12.21 3.06
C THR A 32 -13.77 12.23 1.56
N GLY A 33 -14.38 13.31 1.06
CA GLY A 33 -14.57 13.52 -0.39
C GLY A 33 -13.24 13.59 -1.16
N ALA A 34 -12.16 13.95 -0.46
CA ALA A 34 -10.82 13.96 -1.01
C ALA A 34 -10.29 12.56 -1.34
N LEU A 35 -10.72 11.48 -0.67
CA LEU A 35 -10.14 10.15 -0.91
C LEU A 35 -10.52 9.60 -2.29
N ALA A 36 -11.80 9.52 -2.61
CA ALA A 36 -12.27 9.02 -3.91
C ALA A 36 -11.75 9.89 -5.06
N PHE A 37 -11.78 11.21 -4.87
CA PHE A 37 -11.20 12.17 -5.80
C PHE A 37 -9.69 11.95 -6.01
N ASN A 38 -8.91 11.80 -4.93
CA ASN A 38 -7.47 11.55 -5.01
C ASN A 38 -7.16 10.21 -5.68
N VAL A 39 -7.99 9.18 -5.45
CA VAL A 39 -7.84 7.87 -6.12
C VAL A 39 -8.11 8.01 -7.62
N LEU A 40 -9.18 8.69 -8.03
CA LEU A 40 -9.51 8.92 -9.43
C LEU A 40 -8.44 9.76 -10.14
N ILE A 41 -7.95 10.83 -9.49
CA ILE A 41 -6.82 11.61 -10.02
C ILE A 41 -5.58 10.73 -10.12
N GLY A 42 -5.26 9.93 -9.10
CA GLY A 42 -4.11 9.03 -9.13
C GLY A 42 -4.15 8.07 -10.32
N PHE A 43 -5.28 7.39 -10.52
CA PHE A 43 -5.48 6.49 -11.66
C PHE A 43 -5.45 7.25 -12.99
N GLY A 44 -6.11 8.41 -13.08
CA GLY A 44 -6.12 9.24 -14.28
C GLY A 44 -4.72 9.71 -14.68
N VAL A 45 -3.93 10.16 -13.70
CA VAL A 45 -2.55 10.61 -13.93
C VAL A 45 -1.66 9.44 -14.38
N ILE A 46 -1.77 8.27 -13.75
CA ILE A 46 -1.04 7.07 -14.18
C ILE A 46 -1.43 6.71 -15.62
N ALA A 47 -2.72 6.67 -15.93
CA ALA A 47 -3.22 6.35 -17.27
C ALA A 47 -2.71 7.35 -18.34
N VAL A 48 -2.79 8.65 -18.05
CA VAL A 48 -2.29 9.70 -18.95
C VAL A 48 -0.77 9.57 -19.14
N SER A 49 0.00 9.37 -18.08
CA SER A 49 1.45 9.18 -18.18
C SER A 49 1.82 7.93 -18.97
N SER A 50 1.14 6.80 -18.74
CA SER A 50 1.37 5.56 -19.48
C SER A 50 0.99 5.70 -20.96
N ALA A 51 -0.14 6.33 -21.27
CA ALA A 51 -0.57 6.57 -22.64
C ALA A 51 0.39 7.54 -23.36
N ALA A 52 0.78 8.63 -22.70
CA ALA A 52 1.74 9.57 -23.25
C ALA A 52 3.07 8.88 -23.54
N LEU A 53 3.58 8.05 -22.62
CA LEU A 53 4.80 7.27 -22.82
C LEU A 53 4.66 6.31 -24.02
N ALA A 54 3.53 5.63 -24.16
CA ALA A 54 3.27 4.71 -25.27
C ALA A 54 3.11 5.40 -26.63
N MET A 55 2.67 6.66 -26.64
CA MET A 55 2.50 7.46 -27.86
C MET A 55 3.78 8.16 -28.32
N MET A 56 4.81 8.27 -27.46
CA MET A 56 6.03 8.97 -27.85
C MET A 56 6.82 8.18 -28.90
N PRO A 57 7.20 8.80 -30.02
CA PRO A 57 7.92 8.11 -31.09
C PRO A 57 9.35 7.71 -30.69
N THR A 58 9.93 8.39 -29.70
CA THR A 58 11.28 8.09 -29.21
C THR A 58 11.35 8.15 -27.68
N VAL A 59 12.22 7.31 -27.12
CA VAL A 59 12.50 7.29 -25.67
C VAL A 59 13.05 8.64 -25.18
N GLN A 60 13.86 9.30 -26.02
CA GLN A 60 14.43 10.62 -25.74
C GLN A 60 13.35 11.69 -25.59
N ALA A 61 12.32 11.67 -26.44
CA ALA A 61 11.20 12.61 -26.35
C ALA A 61 10.44 12.45 -25.03
N ALA A 62 10.16 11.20 -24.62
CA ALA A 62 9.50 10.93 -23.35
C ALA A 62 10.31 11.43 -22.14
N LEU A 63 11.64 11.21 -22.16
CA LEU A 63 12.54 11.70 -21.12
C LEU A 63 12.56 13.23 -21.03
N ILE A 64 12.75 13.91 -22.17
CA ILE A 64 12.84 15.38 -22.20
C ILE A 64 11.51 16.01 -21.76
N ILE A 65 10.39 15.56 -22.32
CA ILE A 65 9.07 16.09 -21.98
C ILE A 65 8.74 15.82 -20.49
N GLY A 66 9.03 14.60 -20.01
CA GLY A 66 8.87 14.25 -18.61
C GLY A 66 9.68 15.16 -17.68
N LEU A 67 10.96 15.38 -18.00
CA LEU A 67 11.85 16.26 -17.21
C LEU A 67 11.38 17.71 -17.24
N LEU A 68 10.99 18.25 -18.41
CA LEU A 68 10.46 19.61 -18.52
C LEU A 68 9.18 19.77 -17.69
N THR A 69 8.27 18.81 -17.76
CA THR A 69 7.01 18.83 -16.99
C THR A 69 7.27 18.74 -15.49
N LEU A 70 8.23 17.91 -15.07
CA LEU A 70 8.66 17.81 -13.67
C LEU A 70 9.26 19.13 -13.17
N ILE A 71 10.14 19.75 -13.95
CA ILE A 71 10.76 21.05 -13.62
C ILE A 71 9.69 22.12 -13.51
N SER A 72 8.75 22.20 -14.46
CA SER A 72 7.62 23.14 -14.38
C SER A 72 6.79 22.94 -13.11
N GLY A 73 6.51 21.69 -12.73
CA GLY A 73 5.83 21.36 -11.48
C GLY A 73 6.59 21.86 -10.24
N LEU A 74 7.91 21.65 -10.20
CA LEU A 74 8.76 22.13 -9.10
C LEU A 74 8.84 23.66 -9.03
N VAL A 75 8.91 24.35 -10.16
CA VAL A 75 8.89 25.83 -10.22
C VAL A 75 7.55 26.37 -9.73
N LEU A 76 6.44 25.79 -10.18
CA LEU A 76 5.10 26.17 -9.72
C LEU A 76 4.94 25.94 -8.21
N LEU A 77 5.44 24.82 -7.69
CA LEU A 77 5.40 24.54 -6.25
C LEU A 77 6.19 25.58 -5.44
N ARG A 78 7.36 26.00 -5.93
CA ARG A 78 8.19 27.03 -5.29
C ARG A 78 7.55 28.41 -5.27
N SER A 79 6.60 28.70 -6.15
CA SER A 79 5.88 29.98 -6.15
C SER A 79 5.08 30.23 -4.86
N GLY A 80 4.77 29.17 -4.10
CA GLY A 80 4.05 29.25 -2.83
C GLY A 80 2.58 29.65 -2.95
N GLN A 81 2.06 29.85 -4.17
CA GLN A 81 0.68 30.24 -4.38
C GLN A 81 -0.26 29.03 -4.36
N GLU A 82 -1.25 29.04 -3.47
CA GLU A 82 -2.22 27.96 -3.30
C GLU A 82 -2.96 27.60 -4.60
N GLN A 83 -3.26 28.58 -5.45
CA GLN A 83 -3.96 28.36 -6.73
C GLN A 83 -3.21 27.42 -7.70
N TRP A 84 -1.88 27.40 -7.63
CA TRP A 84 -1.05 26.56 -8.51
C TRP A 84 -0.72 25.20 -7.90
N ARG A 85 -1.06 24.96 -6.63
CA ARG A 85 -0.64 23.77 -5.88
C ARG A 85 -1.14 22.47 -6.51
N LEU A 86 -2.39 22.44 -6.98
CA LEU A 86 -2.96 21.28 -7.66
C LEU A 86 -2.21 20.99 -8.98
N LEU A 87 -2.03 22.02 -9.81
CA LEU A 87 -1.33 21.90 -11.08
C LEU A 87 0.13 21.45 -10.88
N ALA A 88 0.83 22.04 -9.91
CA ALA A 88 2.19 21.67 -9.55
C ALA A 88 2.30 20.18 -9.21
N ASN A 89 1.38 19.66 -8.38
CA ASN A 89 1.34 18.24 -8.00
C ASN A 89 1.08 17.33 -9.20
N ILE A 90 0.15 17.69 -10.08
CA ILE A 90 -0.13 16.93 -11.31
C ILE A 90 1.10 16.93 -12.23
N CYS A 91 1.72 18.09 -12.48
CA CYS A 91 2.93 18.20 -13.30
C CYS A 91 4.10 17.40 -12.72
N MET A 92 4.31 17.42 -11.40
CA MET A 92 5.36 16.61 -10.77
C MET A 92 5.10 15.12 -10.92
N LEU A 93 3.85 14.66 -10.69
CA LEU A 93 3.46 13.26 -10.86
C LEU A 93 3.61 12.80 -12.32
N VAL A 94 3.06 13.56 -13.28
CA VAL A 94 3.15 13.22 -14.71
C VAL A 94 4.60 13.23 -15.16
N GLY A 95 5.35 14.27 -14.81
CA GLY A 95 6.74 14.44 -15.20
C GLY A 95 7.64 13.34 -14.67
N VAL A 96 7.52 12.96 -13.39
CA VAL A 96 8.33 11.89 -12.81
C VAL A 96 7.97 10.51 -13.36
N LEU A 97 6.70 10.25 -13.66
CA LEU A 97 6.27 9.00 -14.28
C LEU A 97 6.75 8.89 -15.73
N MET A 98 6.67 9.97 -16.51
CA MET A 98 7.16 9.98 -17.89
C MET A 98 8.69 9.91 -17.96
N ALA A 99 9.40 10.70 -17.15
CA ALA A 99 10.86 10.64 -17.08
C ALA A 99 11.33 9.28 -16.55
N GLY A 100 10.66 8.74 -15.54
CA GLY A 100 10.96 7.41 -15.00
C GLY A 100 10.72 6.29 -16.02
N GLY A 101 9.57 6.31 -16.69
CA GLY A 101 9.25 5.35 -17.75
C GLY A 101 10.21 5.44 -18.94
N GLY A 102 10.57 6.65 -19.36
CA GLY A 102 11.59 6.87 -20.38
C GLY A 102 12.97 6.36 -19.96
N LEU A 103 13.35 6.53 -18.68
CA LEU A 103 14.63 6.05 -18.17
C LEU A 103 14.67 4.52 -18.13
N LEU A 104 13.58 3.88 -17.68
CA LEU A 104 13.45 2.42 -17.72
C LEU A 104 13.54 1.90 -19.15
N ALA A 105 12.87 2.55 -20.10
CA ALA A 105 12.92 2.18 -21.51
C ALA A 105 14.34 2.34 -22.11
N ALA A 106 15.02 3.46 -21.81
CA ALA A 106 16.35 3.76 -22.34
C ALA A 106 17.41 2.73 -21.91
N PHE A 107 17.24 2.18 -20.71
CA PHE A 107 18.19 1.25 -20.10
C PHE A 107 17.62 -0.17 -19.97
N ASN A 108 16.62 -0.52 -20.79
CA ASN A 108 15.99 -1.86 -20.85
C ASN A 108 15.60 -2.44 -19.48
N GLY A 109 15.13 -1.60 -18.56
CA GLY A 109 14.75 -2.01 -17.21
C GLY A 109 15.91 -2.51 -16.35
N SER A 110 17.15 -2.08 -16.63
CA SER A 110 18.32 -2.46 -15.82
C SER A 110 18.14 -2.08 -14.35
N LEU A 111 18.83 -2.81 -13.45
CA LEU A 111 18.81 -2.55 -12.02
C LEU A 111 19.16 -1.08 -11.69
N VAL A 112 20.16 -0.52 -12.39
CA VAL A 112 20.58 0.87 -12.21
C VAL A 112 19.43 1.84 -12.53
N ALA A 113 18.70 1.59 -13.63
CA ALA A 113 17.56 2.43 -14.00
C ALA A 113 16.42 2.32 -12.98
N ILE A 114 16.11 1.10 -12.50
CA ILE A 114 15.08 0.89 -11.47
C ILE A 114 15.43 1.63 -10.18
N LEU A 115 16.68 1.51 -9.72
CA LEU A 115 17.14 2.21 -8.52
C LEU A 115 17.17 3.73 -8.71
N ALA A 116 17.55 4.21 -9.90
CA ALA A 116 17.53 5.63 -10.22
C ALA A 116 16.09 6.19 -10.20
N VAL A 117 15.13 5.49 -10.80
CA VAL A 117 13.71 5.90 -10.77
C VAL A 117 13.13 5.81 -9.36
N THR A 118 13.49 4.76 -8.60
CA THR A 118 13.13 4.64 -7.18
C THR A 118 13.62 5.84 -6.37
N GLY A 119 14.91 6.20 -6.53
CA GLY A 119 15.51 7.35 -5.88
C GLY A 119 14.83 8.66 -6.28
N LEU A 120 14.54 8.84 -7.57
CA LEU A 120 13.83 10.01 -8.07
C LEU A 120 12.42 10.12 -7.46
N LEU A 121 11.63 9.04 -7.47
CA LEU A 121 10.30 9.00 -6.86
C LEU A 121 10.36 9.32 -5.36
N ALA A 122 11.32 8.75 -4.64
CA ALA A 122 11.52 9.02 -3.22
C ALA A 122 11.87 10.48 -2.96
N LEU A 123 12.82 11.05 -3.71
CA LEU A 123 13.21 12.46 -3.57
C LEU A 123 12.05 13.41 -3.86
N ILE A 124 11.35 13.22 -4.98
CA ILE A 124 10.21 14.07 -5.34
C ILE A 124 9.07 13.87 -4.34
N SER A 125 8.87 12.68 -3.77
CA SER A 125 7.86 12.47 -2.73
C SER A 125 8.11 13.32 -1.48
N ILE A 126 9.39 13.52 -1.09
CA ILE A 126 9.80 14.34 0.05
C ILE A 126 9.58 15.82 -0.25
N PHE A 127 10.00 16.29 -1.44
CA PHE A 127 9.81 17.69 -1.85
C PHE A 127 8.33 18.06 -2.01
N ALA A 128 7.55 17.18 -2.66
CA ALA A 128 6.13 17.39 -2.93
C ALA A 128 5.22 17.01 -1.73
N LYS A 129 5.77 16.42 -0.66
CA LYS A 129 5.01 15.83 0.45
C LYS A 129 3.91 14.87 -0.04
N SER A 130 4.22 14.08 -1.07
CA SER A 130 3.25 13.24 -1.78
C SER A 130 3.32 11.79 -1.35
N SER A 131 2.27 11.32 -0.65
CA SER A 131 2.12 9.91 -0.27
C SER A 131 2.04 8.99 -1.49
N LEU A 132 1.42 9.44 -2.59
CA LEU A 132 1.32 8.63 -3.81
C LEU A 132 2.71 8.34 -4.39
N LEU A 133 3.58 9.35 -4.49
CA LEU A 133 4.95 9.17 -4.96
C LEU A 133 5.77 8.29 -4.04
N ALA A 134 5.58 8.41 -2.72
CA ALA A 134 6.26 7.56 -1.74
C ALA A 134 5.87 6.07 -1.90
N VAL A 135 4.57 5.80 -2.12
CA VAL A 135 4.05 4.45 -2.42
C VAL A 135 4.64 3.94 -3.74
N LEU A 136 4.57 4.73 -4.81
CA LEU A 136 5.12 4.35 -6.12
C LEU A 136 6.62 4.09 -6.07
N GLY A 137 7.39 4.88 -5.32
CA GLY A 137 8.81 4.63 -5.08
C GLY A 137 9.06 3.32 -4.34
N THR A 138 8.25 3.02 -3.32
CA THR A 138 8.33 1.75 -2.58
C THR A 138 8.00 0.55 -3.47
N LEU A 139 7.00 0.67 -4.35
CA LEU A 139 6.66 -0.35 -5.33
C LEU A 139 7.74 -0.48 -6.42
N MET A 140 8.32 0.62 -6.90
CA MET A 140 9.42 0.59 -7.87
C MET A 140 10.65 -0.10 -7.29
N LEU A 141 10.94 0.09 -5.99
CA LEU A 141 12.01 -0.64 -5.32
C LEU A 141 11.79 -2.16 -5.40
N SER A 142 10.55 -2.65 -5.36
CA SER A 142 10.28 -4.10 -5.48
C SER A 142 10.66 -4.65 -6.85
N ALA A 143 10.59 -3.84 -7.91
CA ALA A 143 11.04 -4.25 -9.23
C ALA A 143 12.55 -4.54 -9.28
N SER A 144 13.35 -3.95 -8.38
CA SER A 144 14.81 -4.19 -8.30
C SER A 144 15.16 -5.63 -7.92
N ILE A 145 14.23 -6.35 -7.28
CA ILE A 145 14.36 -7.74 -6.85
C ILE A 145 13.40 -8.66 -7.61
N GLY A 146 13.00 -8.24 -8.81
CA GLY A 146 12.25 -9.07 -9.74
C GLY A 146 10.74 -9.08 -9.53
N ALA A 147 10.17 -8.13 -8.77
CA ALA A 147 8.72 -7.94 -8.74
C ALA A 147 8.22 -7.41 -10.09
N ARG A 148 7.21 -8.06 -10.67
CA ARG A 148 6.61 -7.67 -11.96
C ARG A 148 5.11 -7.87 -11.94
N THR A 149 4.41 -7.11 -12.78
CA THR A 149 2.98 -7.29 -13.04
C THR A 149 2.74 -7.53 -14.51
N GLY A 150 1.74 -8.33 -14.86
CA GLY A 150 1.37 -8.64 -16.24
C GLY A 150 -0.14 -8.72 -16.44
N TYR A 151 -0.57 -8.59 -17.69
CA TYR A 151 -1.95 -8.79 -18.11
C TYR A 151 -1.97 -9.71 -19.34
N TYR A 152 -2.83 -10.73 -19.32
CA TYR A 152 -3.05 -11.62 -20.45
C TYR A 152 -4.52 -12.07 -20.47
N HIS A 153 -5.27 -11.74 -21.53
CA HIS A 153 -6.68 -12.12 -21.74
C HIS A 153 -7.54 -12.13 -20.46
N ALA A 154 -7.83 -10.96 -19.91
CA ALA A 154 -8.61 -10.77 -18.67
C ALA A 154 -8.01 -11.37 -17.39
N SER A 155 -6.75 -11.82 -17.44
CA SER A 155 -6.01 -12.31 -16.26
C SER A 155 -4.91 -11.33 -15.90
N TYR A 156 -4.75 -11.09 -14.59
CA TYR A 156 -3.69 -10.25 -14.03
C TYR A 156 -2.70 -11.13 -13.28
N PHE A 157 -1.41 -10.90 -13.51
CA PHE A 157 -0.33 -11.67 -12.92
C PHE A 157 0.50 -10.76 -12.04
N LEU A 158 0.83 -11.26 -10.86
CA LEU A 158 1.87 -10.72 -9.98
C LEU A 158 2.97 -11.76 -9.90
N VAL A 159 4.20 -11.33 -10.19
CA VAL A 159 5.39 -12.19 -10.13
C VAL A 159 6.32 -11.59 -9.08
N ILE A 160 6.76 -12.42 -8.13
CA ILE A 160 7.87 -12.11 -7.23
C ILE A 160 8.94 -13.17 -7.49
N GLN A 161 10.03 -12.77 -8.15
CA GLN A 161 11.09 -13.71 -8.53
C GLN A 161 11.88 -14.22 -7.32
N GLU A 162 12.14 -13.35 -6.35
CA GLU A 162 12.94 -13.64 -5.14
C GLU A 162 12.08 -13.46 -3.88
N PRO A 163 11.18 -14.41 -3.53
CA PRO A 163 10.31 -14.33 -2.36
C PRO A 163 11.06 -14.01 -1.06
N THR A 164 12.18 -14.71 -0.79
CA THR A 164 12.95 -14.55 0.44
C THR A 164 13.54 -13.15 0.55
N LEU A 165 14.19 -12.68 -0.52
CA LEU A 165 14.77 -11.35 -0.54
C LEU A 165 13.70 -10.27 -0.40
N THR A 166 12.53 -10.47 -1.01
CA THR A 166 11.37 -9.58 -0.86
C THR A 166 10.92 -9.49 0.59
N ILE A 167 10.75 -10.63 1.27
CA ILE A 167 10.35 -10.65 2.68
C ILE A 167 11.38 -9.92 3.56
N LEU A 168 12.66 -10.22 3.39
CA LEU A 168 13.72 -9.66 4.24
C LEU A 168 13.89 -8.15 4.00
N LEU A 169 14.02 -7.72 2.74
CA LEU A 169 14.23 -6.32 2.38
C LEU A 169 13.06 -5.46 2.83
N PHE A 170 11.82 -5.86 2.53
CA PHE A 170 10.66 -5.06 2.86
C PHE A 170 10.29 -5.14 4.34
N SER A 171 10.65 -6.21 5.06
CA SER A 171 10.55 -6.22 6.53
C SER A 171 11.51 -5.22 7.16
N ALA A 172 12.78 -5.22 6.73
CA ALA A 172 13.78 -4.27 7.20
C ALA A 172 13.38 -2.82 6.87
N LEU A 173 12.91 -2.57 5.64
CA LEU A 173 12.43 -1.27 5.22
C LEU A 173 11.20 -0.81 5.99
N ALA A 174 10.22 -1.69 6.23
CA ALA A 174 9.03 -1.38 7.02
C ALA A 174 9.39 -0.97 8.46
N ILE A 175 10.26 -1.75 9.11
CA ILE A 175 10.73 -1.46 10.47
C ILE A 175 11.52 -0.15 10.49
N GLY A 176 12.48 0.02 9.57
CA GLY A 176 13.31 1.22 9.47
C GLY A 176 12.47 2.49 9.28
N LEU A 177 11.54 2.48 8.34
CA LEU A 177 10.65 3.60 8.08
C LEU A 177 9.71 3.89 9.26
N TYR A 178 9.18 2.86 9.93
CA TYR A 178 8.37 3.04 11.13
C TYR A 178 9.18 3.63 12.29
N LEU A 179 10.45 3.24 12.45
CA LEU A 179 11.33 3.83 13.46
C LEU A 179 11.69 5.28 13.12
N CYS A 180 11.92 5.58 11.84
CA CYS A 180 12.14 6.94 11.35
C CYS A 180 10.90 7.82 11.57
N SER A 181 9.69 7.31 11.31
CA SER A 181 8.46 8.09 11.45
C SER A 181 8.27 8.67 12.85
N LYS A 182 8.78 7.99 13.89
CA LYS A 182 8.73 8.48 15.29
C LYS A 182 9.57 9.72 15.55
N LYS A 183 10.48 10.07 14.65
CA LYS A 183 11.41 11.21 14.78
C LYS A 183 11.11 12.35 13.80
N LEU A 184 10.17 12.16 12.87
CA LEU A 184 9.86 13.09 11.80
C LEU A 184 8.71 14.02 12.18
N THR A 185 8.65 15.21 11.56
CA THR A 185 7.48 16.08 11.65
C THR A 185 6.30 15.46 10.91
N THR A 186 5.06 15.87 11.24
CA THR A 186 3.81 15.25 10.79
C THR A 186 3.75 14.96 9.27
N ASP A 187 4.23 15.90 8.45
CA ASP A 187 4.21 15.75 6.98
C ASP A 187 5.10 14.59 6.50
N TYR A 188 6.31 14.48 7.06
CA TYR A 188 7.27 13.44 6.69
C TYR A 188 7.02 12.12 7.44
N GLU A 189 6.44 12.19 8.65
CA GLU A 189 5.93 11.02 9.38
C GLU A 189 4.94 10.26 8.49
N ASN A 190 4.00 10.96 7.86
CA ASN A 190 3.00 10.34 7.01
C ASN A 190 3.64 9.62 5.81
N LEU A 191 4.63 10.23 5.15
CA LEU A 191 5.37 9.58 4.05
C LEU A 191 6.06 8.28 4.50
N ALA A 192 6.76 8.33 5.64
CA ALA A 192 7.42 7.16 6.20
C ALA A 192 6.41 6.05 6.56
N ILE A 193 5.27 6.41 7.16
CA ILE A 193 4.21 5.45 7.52
C ILE A 193 3.57 4.82 6.28
N VAL A 194 3.22 5.59 5.23
CA VAL A 194 2.61 5.00 4.02
C VAL A 194 3.59 4.08 3.28
N SER A 195 4.86 4.44 3.21
CA SER A 195 5.90 3.56 2.65
C SER A 195 6.11 2.32 3.53
N ALA A 196 6.16 2.45 4.85
CA ALA A 196 6.26 1.31 5.76
C ALA A 196 5.09 0.33 5.59
N ARG A 197 3.87 0.84 5.45
CA ARG A 197 2.68 0.03 5.19
C ARG A 197 2.74 -0.65 3.82
N THR A 198 3.19 0.06 2.79
CA THR A 198 3.42 -0.51 1.45
C THR A 198 4.42 -1.66 1.50
N SER A 199 5.50 -1.51 2.26
CA SER A 199 6.46 -2.58 2.51
C SER A 199 5.82 -3.80 3.18
N VAL A 200 4.92 -3.62 4.15
CA VAL A 200 4.18 -4.75 4.77
C VAL A 200 3.32 -5.50 3.74
N PHE A 201 2.70 -4.80 2.77
CA PHE A 201 2.01 -5.46 1.66
C PHE A 201 2.98 -6.32 0.82
N LEU A 202 4.16 -5.77 0.49
CA LEU A 202 5.17 -6.48 -0.29
C LEU A 202 5.76 -7.69 0.45
N VAL A 203 5.92 -7.62 1.77
CA VAL A 203 6.29 -8.79 2.60
C VAL A 203 5.26 -9.90 2.45
N ASN A 204 3.97 -9.57 2.53
CA ASN A 204 2.91 -10.57 2.34
C ASN A 204 2.86 -11.10 0.91
N PHE A 205 3.15 -10.29 -0.11
CA PHE A 205 3.29 -10.79 -1.48
C PHE A 205 4.48 -11.74 -1.65
N GLY A 206 5.61 -11.45 -0.99
CA GLY A 206 6.74 -12.39 -0.94
C GLY A 206 6.32 -13.73 -0.34
N PHE A 207 5.64 -13.72 0.82
CA PHE A 207 5.11 -14.96 1.40
C PHE A 207 4.07 -15.65 0.53
N TRP A 208 3.17 -14.89 -0.09
CA TRP A 208 2.09 -15.45 -0.90
C TRP A 208 2.64 -16.19 -2.12
N ILE A 209 3.49 -15.53 -2.90
CA ILE A 209 4.13 -16.15 -4.07
C ILE A 209 5.05 -17.29 -3.59
N GLY A 210 5.86 -17.08 -2.55
CA GLY A 210 6.71 -18.13 -1.99
C GLY A 210 5.93 -19.38 -1.54
N SER A 211 4.71 -19.20 -1.00
CA SER A 211 3.86 -20.30 -0.54
C SER A 211 3.24 -21.15 -1.65
N LEU A 212 3.30 -20.66 -2.90
CA LEU A 212 2.82 -21.37 -4.08
C LEU A 212 3.98 -22.03 -4.84
N TRP A 213 5.10 -21.32 -5.01
CA TRP A 213 6.17 -21.78 -5.92
C TRP A 213 7.52 -22.07 -5.26
N GLY A 214 7.69 -21.71 -3.98
CA GLY A 214 8.98 -21.79 -3.27
C GLY A 214 9.98 -20.71 -3.71
N GLU A 215 11.21 -20.83 -3.21
CA GLU A 215 12.38 -20.08 -3.68
C GLU A 215 13.14 -20.91 -4.69
N ARG A 216 13.62 -20.32 -5.77
CA ARG A 216 14.28 -21.06 -6.86
C ARG A 216 15.61 -20.44 -7.25
N ALA A 217 16.64 -21.26 -7.41
CA ALA A 217 17.82 -20.91 -8.19
C ALA A 217 17.71 -21.59 -9.54
N GLU A 218 17.70 -20.78 -10.60
CA GLU A 218 17.46 -21.24 -11.97
C GLU A 218 16.12 -22.00 -12.08
N SER A 219 16.14 -23.33 -12.00
CA SER A 219 14.96 -24.19 -12.01
C SER A 219 14.83 -25.09 -10.77
N GLU A 220 15.82 -25.08 -9.87
CA GLU A 220 15.83 -25.90 -8.66
C GLU A 220 15.19 -25.15 -7.49
N ILE A 221 14.29 -25.83 -6.78
CA ILE A 221 13.67 -25.29 -5.57
C ILE A 221 14.68 -25.37 -4.42
N ILE A 222 15.14 -24.22 -3.94
CA ILE A 222 16.04 -24.13 -2.78
C ILE A 222 15.24 -24.13 -1.48
N ILE A 223 14.13 -23.39 -1.44
CA ILE A 223 13.25 -23.33 -0.26
C ILE A 223 11.86 -23.82 -0.69
N PRO A 224 11.37 -24.92 -0.12
CA PRO A 224 10.06 -25.47 -0.48
C PRO A 224 8.90 -24.50 -0.18
N ALA A 225 7.87 -24.54 -1.02
CA ALA A 225 6.66 -23.72 -0.86
C ALA A 225 5.99 -23.90 0.53
N GLY A 226 6.00 -25.13 1.06
CA GLY A 226 5.48 -25.44 2.40
C GLY A 226 6.18 -24.67 3.53
N VAL A 227 7.47 -24.35 3.38
CA VAL A 227 8.21 -23.53 4.36
C VAL A 227 7.67 -22.11 4.40
N PHE A 228 7.45 -21.49 3.24
CA PHE A 228 6.83 -20.17 3.17
C PHE A 228 5.40 -20.18 3.71
N SER A 229 4.60 -21.20 3.36
CA SER A 229 3.23 -21.33 3.87
C SER A 229 3.19 -21.42 5.40
N GLY A 230 4.03 -22.26 5.99
CA GLY A 230 4.13 -22.42 7.45
C GLY A 230 4.64 -21.16 8.16
N LEU A 231 5.71 -20.54 7.63
CA LEU A 231 6.24 -19.30 8.18
C LEU A 231 5.25 -18.14 8.07
N TRP A 232 4.50 -18.06 6.97
CA TRP A 232 3.50 -17.02 6.76
C TRP A 232 2.33 -17.18 7.74
N ALA A 233 1.82 -18.41 7.93
CA ALA A 233 0.77 -18.70 8.90
C ALA A 233 1.21 -18.31 10.33
N MET A 234 2.44 -18.68 10.71
CA MET A 234 3.01 -18.30 12.00
C MET A 234 3.14 -16.78 12.14
N ALA A 235 3.67 -16.10 11.12
CA ALA A 235 3.83 -14.64 11.13
C ALA A 235 2.47 -13.92 11.23
N ILE A 236 1.46 -14.36 10.47
CA ILE A 236 0.08 -13.84 10.56
C ILE A 236 -0.47 -14.02 11.97
N MET A 237 -0.40 -15.24 12.52
CA MET A 237 -0.95 -15.55 13.84
C MET A 237 -0.27 -14.74 14.96
N LEU A 238 1.06 -14.74 15.01
CA LEU A 238 1.81 -14.00 16.03
C LEU A 238 1.54 -12.49 15.94
N THR A 239 1.47 -11.96 14.71
CA THR A 239 1.20 -10.54 14.49
C THR A 239 -0.24 -10.19 14.82
N ALA A 240 -1.21 -11.07 14.55
CA ALA A 240 -2.62 -10.89 14.92
C ALA A 240 -2.80 -10.83 16.44
N ILE A 241 -2.19 -11.77 17.18
CA ILE A 241 -2.22 -11.80 18.64
C ILE A 241 -1.58 -10.53 19.22
N TRP A 242 -0.40 -10.13 18.71
CA TRP A 242 0.26 -8.90 19.13
C TRP A 242 -0.57 -7.66 18.83
N ALA A 243 -1.12 -7.56 17.62
CA ALA A 243 -1.90 -6.41 17.18
C ALA A 243 -3.20 -6.29 17.97
N TRP A 244 -3.84 -7.42 18.30
CA TRP A 244 -5.00 -7.47 19.18
C TRP A 244 -4.67 -6.94 20.57
N ARG A 245 -3.64 -7.52 21.24
CA ARG A 245 -3.22 -7.13 22.59
C ARG A 245 -2.75 -5.67 22.70
N ARG A 246 -2.18 -5.12 21.63
CA ARG A 246 -1.68 -3.73 21.57
C ARG A 246 -2.68 -2.78 20.90
N ASN A 247 -3.90 -3.23 20.64
CA ASN A 247 -4.97 -2.47 20.01
C ASN A 247 -4.53 -1.75 18.71
N ARG A 248 -3.73 -2.44 17.88
CA ARG A 248 -3.21 -1.96 16.59
C ARG A 248 -4.19 -2.33 15.47
N ARG A 249 -5.35 -1.68 15.44
CA ARG A 249 -6.46 -1.99 14.50
C ARG A 249 -6.03 -2.11 13.04
N TRP A 250 -5.22 -1.18 12.52
CA TRP A 250 -4.76 -1.25 11.12
C TRP A 250 -3.95 -2.53 10.86
N VAL A 251 -3.01 -2.87 11.76
CA VAL A 251 -2.20 -4.09 11.60
C VAL A 251 -3.07 -5.33 11.71
N PHE A 252 -3.97 -5.36 12.70
CA PHE A 252 -4.90 -6.48 12.90
C PHE A 252 -5.75 -6.75 11.66
N ASN A 253 -6.38 -5.71 11.10
CA ASN A 253 -7.17 -5.85 9.88
C ASN A 253 -6.32 -6.33 8.69
N THR A 254 -5.10 -5.80 8.52
CA THR A 254 -4.19 -6.24 7.46
C THR A 254 -3.84 -7.71 7.58
N VAL A 255 -3.48 -8.21 8.77
CA VAL A 255 -3.11 -9.62 8.95
C VAL A 255 -4.31 -10.55 8.85
N VAL A 256 -5.51 -10.10 9.21
CA VAL A 256 -6.74 -10.88 9.01
C VAL A 256 -7.07 -11.03 7.52
N VAL A 257 -6.93 -9.95 6.74
CA VAL A 257 -7.11 -10.00 5.27
C VAL A 257 -6.11 -10.97 4.65
N PHE A 258 -4.83 -10.85 4.99
CA PHE A 258 -3.81 -11.76 4.49
C PHE A 258 -3.93 -13.19 5.02
N GLY A 259 -4.48 -13.37 6.24
CA GLY A 259 -4.87 -14.68 6.77
C GLY A 259 -5.97 -15.33 5.95
N GLY A 260 -6.97 -14.55 5.52
CA GLY A 260 -7.98 -15.02 4.56
C GLY A 260 -7.37 -15.40 3.21
N ILE A 261 -6.45 -14.59 2.68
CA ILE A 261 -5.74 -14.90 1.42
C ILE A 261 -4.92 -16.18 1.57
N HIS A 262 -4.16 -16.34 2.66
CA HIS A 262 -3.40 -17.55 2.96
C HIS A 262 -4.33 -18.77 3.04
N PHE A 263 -5.41 -18.68 3.82
CA PHE A 263 -6.41 -19.73 3.94
C PHE A 263 -6.95 -20.16 2.57
N TYR A 264 -7.46 -19.23 1.76
CA TYR A 264 -8.02 -19.57 0.44
C TYR A 264 -6.97 -20.11 -0.52
N THR A 265 -5.77 -19.53 -0.52
CA THR A 265 -4.67 -19.97 -1.38
C THR A 265 -4.34 -21.43 -1.09
N GLN A 266 -4.09 -21.76 0.17
CA GLN A 266 -3.72 -23.13 0.55
C GLN A 266 -4.92 -24.07 0.40
N TRP A 267 -6.13 -23.63 0.74
CA TRP A 267 -7.35 -24.43 0.58
C TRP A 267 -7.53 -24.93 -0.85
N PHE A 268 -7.45 -24.02 -1.83
CA PHE A 268 -7.63 -24.39 -3.24
C PHE A 268 -6.41 -25.11 -3.82
N GLU A 269 -5.21 -24.85 -3.33
CA GLU A 269 -4.02 -25.58 -3.76
C GLU A 269 -4.07 -27.06 -3.37
N TYR A 270 -4.53 -27.38 -2.16
CA TYR A 270 -4.60 -28.76 -1.67
C TYR A 270 -5.90 -29.49 -2.03
N LEU A 271 -7.02 -28.78 -2.11
CA LEU A 271 -8.35 -29.40 -2.31
C LEU A 271 -8.93 -29.17 -3.72
N GLY A 272 -8.33 -28.28 -4.52
CA GLY A 272 -8.84 -27.90 -5.83
C GLY A 272 -10.08 -27.01 -5.78
N ALA A 273 -10.48 -26.48 -6.93
CA ALA A 273 -11.58 -25.52 -7.08
C ALA A 273 -12.91 -26.16 -7.54
N SER A 274 -13.31 -27.28 -6.95
CA SER A 274 -14.63 -27.87 -7.17
C SER A 274 -15.75 -27.02 -6.55
N ALA A 275 -16.99 -27.18 -7.02
CA ALA A 275 -18.14 -26.48 -6.42
C ALA A 275 -18.29 -26.76 -4.92
N ALA A 276 -18.04 -28.00 -4.47
CA ALA A 276 -18.10 -28.37 -3.06
C ALA A 276 -17.01 -27.69 -2.23
N THR A 277 -15.77 -27.65 -2.73
CA THR A 277 -14.65 -27.02 -2.01
C THR A 277 -14.81 -25.51 -1.95
N VAL A 278 -15.37 -24.86 -2.99
CA VAL A 278 -15.73 -23.43 -2.97
C VAL A 278 -16.83 -23.15 -1.94
N LEU A 279 -17.90 -23.95 -1.92
CA LEU A 279 -18.98 -23.80 -0.95
C LEU A 279 -18.47 -23.92 0.49
N MET A 280 -17.67 -24.95 0.78
CA MET A 280 -17.08 -25.15 2.11
C MET A 280 -16.16 -24.00 2.52
N ALA A 281 -15.29 -23.53 1.62
CA ALA A 281 -14.41 -22.41 1.90
C ALA A 281 -15.22 -21.12 2.22
N GLY A 282 -16.30 -20.88 1.46
CA GLY A 282 -17.21 -19.76 1.70
C GLY A 282 -17.90 -19.84 3.06
N LEU A 283 -18.43 -21.01 3.44
CA LEU A 283 -19.06 -21.22 4.74
C LEU A 283 -18.08 -21.02 5.90
N LEU A 284 -16.85 -21.52 5.76
CA LEU A 284 -15.79 -21.31 6.76
C LEU A 284 -15.40 -19.83 6.87
N ALA A 285 -15.31 -19.13 5.74
CA ALA A 285 -15.03 -17.69 5.73
C ALA A 285 -16.15 -16.89 6.42
N LEU A 286 -17.42 -17.25 6.22
CA LEU A 286 -18.54 -16.63 6.93
C LEU A 286 -18.46 -16.88 8.45
N ALA A 287 -18.16 -18.11 8.87
CA ALA A 287 -17.97 -18.42 10.28
C ALA A 287 -16.81 -17.63 10.90
N MET A 288 -15.68 -17.52 10.18
CA MET A 288 -14.54 -16.70 10.59
C MET A 288 -14.88 -15.21 10.67
N ALA A 289 -15.71 -14.69 9.75
CA ALA A 289 -16.16 -13.29 9.77
C ALA A 289 -17.01 -12.97 11.00
N VAL A 290 -17.89 -13.89 11.42
CA VAL A 290 -18.65 -13.76 12.68
C VAL A 290 -17.72 -13.75 13.89
N GLY A 291 -16.73 -14.65 13.92
CA GLY A 291 -15.71 -14.67 14.97
C GLY A 291 -14.91 -13.36 15.04
N LEU A 292 -14.50 -12.84 13.89
CA LEU A 292 -13.78 -11.56 13.79
C LEU A 292 -14.61 -10.39 14.30
N HIS A 293 -15.91 -10.37 14.00
CA HIS A 293 -16.81 -9.33 14.51
C HIS A 293 -16.82 -9.30 16.05
N SER A 294 -16.92 -10.47 16.69
CA SER A 294 -16.86 -10.62 18.15
C SER A 294 -15.52 -10.13 18.77
N VAL A 295 -14.40 -10.42 18.10
CA VAL A 295 -13.08 -9.93 18.55
C VAL A 295 -13.00 -8.41 18.44
N ASN A 296 -13.46 -7.84 17.33
CA ASN A 296 -13.46 -6.39 17.13
C ASN A 296 -14.38 -5.66 18.14
N THR A 297 -15.54 -6.22 18.48
CA THR A 297 -16.42 -5.64 19.51
C THR A 297 -15.74 -5.70 20.89
N SER A 298 -15.07 -6.80 21.20
CA SER A 298 -14.31 -6.95 22.46
C SER A 298 -13.16 -5.94 22.55
N MET A 299 -12.46 -5.69 21.45
CA MET A 299 -11.42 -4.65 21.38
C MET A 299 -11.98 -3.24 21.61
N LYS A 300 -13.19 -2.96 21.10
CA LYS A 300 -13.86 -1.66 21.33
C LYS A 300 -14.21 -1.50 22.81
N GLN A 301 -14.85 -2.49 23.42
CA GLN A 301 -15.24 -2.46 24.84
C GLN A 301 -14.04 -2.32 25.79
N ALA A 302 -12.91 -2.98 25.50
CA ALA A 302 -11.71 -2.84 26.31
C ALA A 302 -11.17 -1.39 26.33
N MET A 303 -11.24 -0.68 25.21
CA MET A 303 -10.87 0.74 25.15
C MET A 303 -11.81 1.62 25.98
N ASP A 304 -13.12 1.37 25.87
CA ASP A 304 -14.13 2.16 26.57
C ASP A 304 -13.97 2.00 28.10
N ASN A 305 -13.63 0.80 28.56
CA ASN A 305 -13.34 0.51 29.96
C ASN A 305 -12.04 1.18 30.46
N GLU A 306 -10.95 1.14 29.69
CA GLU A 306 -9.71 1.85 30.04
C GLU A 306 -9.95 3.37 30.18
N ALA A 307 -10.69 3.97 29.25
CA ALA A 307 -11.03 5.40 29.29
C ALA A 307 -11.85 5.79 30.53
N ASN A 308 -12.78 4.94 30.96
CA ASN A 308 -13.61 5.17 32.14
C ASN A 308 -12.86 4.98 33.48
N THR A 309 -11.75 4.23 33.51
CA THR A 309 -10.93 4.05 34.72
C THR A 309 -9.89 5.14 34.96
N THR A 310 -9.68 6.04 33.99
CA THR A 310 -8.74 7.17 34.09
C THR A 310 -9.39 8.50 34.51
N HIS A 311 -10.66 8.47 34.91
CA HIS A 311 -11.38 9.56 35.57
C HIS A 311 -11.65 9.23 37.04
#